data_AF-A0A443R9C4-F1
#
_entry.id   AF-A0A443R9C4-F1
#
_cell.length_a   1.000
_cell.length_b   1.000
_cell.length_c   1.000
_cell.angle_alpha   90.00
_cell.angle_beta   90.00
_cell.angle_gamma   90.00
#
_symmetry.space_group_name_H-M   'P 1'
#
loop_
_entity.id
_entity.type
_entity.pdbx_description
1 polymer ?
#
loop_
_entity_poly.entity_id
_entity_poly.type
_entity_poly.pdbx_seq_one_letter_code
_entity_poly.pdbx_strand_id
1 'polypeptide(L)' 'MMVFNPGEVNPNSGWLNSRGMWITYSLTVLLVHFALLSIPFLTVAWSWTLTNVLHNTAMFIFLHLIK' A
#
# COMPACT_ATOMS: atom_id res chain seq x y z
N MET A 1 -34.54 13.38 -5.21
CA MET A 1 -33.51 14.04 -4.38
C MET A 1 -32.51 12.99 -3.96
N MET A 2 -31.23 13.11 -4.32
CA MET A 2 -30.18 12.25 -3.79
C MET A 2 -29.97 12.62 -2.32
N VAL A 3 -30.18 11.69 -1.41
CA VAL A 3 -29.83 11.86 0.01
C VAL A 3 -28.31 11.71 0.09
N PHE A 4 -27.59 12.83 0.15
CA PHE A 4 -26.18 12.82 0.50
C PHE A 4 -26.11 12.54 2.00
N ASN A 5 -25.79 11.31 2.39
CA ASN A 5 -25.61 10.94 3.79
C ASN A 5 -24.24 11.47 4.25
N PRO A 6 -24.14 12.54 5.05
CA PRO A 6 -22.86 13.15 5.40
C PRO A 6 -21.99 12.28 6.31
N GLY A 7 -22.52 11.13 6.75
CA GLY A 7 -21.91 10.23 7.72
C GLY A 7 -21.39 8.90 7.17
N GLU A 8 -21.47 8.64 5.85
CA GLU A 8 -20.79 7.48 5.27
C GLU A 8 -19.28 7.75 5.19
N VAL A 9 -18.62 7.57 6.34
CA VAL A 9 -17.16 7.53 6.40
C VAL A 9 -16.67 6.36 5.56
N ASN A 10 -15.79 6.64 4.61
CA ASN A 10 -15.14 5.62 3.80
C ASN A 10 -14.58 4.54 4.75
N PRO A 11 -15.01 3.26 4.66
CA PRO A 11 -14.50 2.21 5.54
C PRO A 11 -12.97 2.11 5.51
N ASN A 12 -12.37 2.51 4.38
CA ASN A 12 -10.92 2.57 4.27
C ASN A 12 -10.27 3.63 5.16
N SER A 13 -10.97 4.70 5.50
CA SER A 13 -10.46 5.76 6.38
C SER A 13 -10.23 5.30 7.81
N GLY A 14 -10.98 4.30 8.30
CA GLY A 14 -10.83 3.83 9.69
C GLY A 14 -9.48 3.17 9.94
N TRP A 15 -9.08 2.24 9.06
CA TRP A 15 -7.80 1.57 9.19
C TRP A 15 -6.66 2.49 8.73
N LEU A 16 -6.79 3.18 7.59
CA LEU A 16 -5.78 4.13 7.08
C LEU A 16 -5.41 5.26 8.05
N ASN A 17 -6.34 5.71 8.90
CA ASN A 17 -6.10 6.77 9.87
C ASN A 17 -5.43 6.30 11.17
N SER A 18 -5.20 4.99 11.35
CA SER A 18 -4.57 4.48 12.57
C SER A 18 -3.15 5.02 12.75
N ARG A 19 -2.82 5.49 13.96
CA ARG A 19 -1.53 6.15 14.31
C ARG A 19 -0.29 5.30 14.02
N GLY A 20 -0.43 3.98 13.96
CA GLY A 20 0.65 3.05 13.64
C GLY A 20 0.73 2.63 12.16
N MET A 21 -0.26 2.99 11.35
CA MET A 21 -0.37 2.48 9.99
C MET A 21 0.77 2.98 9.09
N TRP A 22 1.16 4.24 9.20
CA TRP A 22 2.24 4.79 8.39
C TRP A 22 3.60 4.13 8.70
N ILE A 23 3.83 3.70 9.96
CA ILE A 23 5.05 3.00 10.38
C ILE A 23 5.06 1.59 9.81
N THR A 24 4.00 0.81 10.04
CA THR A 24 3.90 -0.56 9.54
C THR A 24 3.98 -0.58 8.03
N TYR A 25 3.31 0.36 7.37
CA TYR A 25 3.35 0.56 5.93
C TYR A 25 4.77 0.83 5.41
N SER A 26 5.46 1.82 5.97
CA SER A 26 6.84 2.16 5.59
C SER A 26 7.79 0.98 5.82
N LEU A 27 7.64 0.29 6.95
CA LEU A 27 8.45 -0.87 7.29
C LEU A 27 8.23 -2.02 6.30
N THR A 28 6.99 -2.34 5.95
CA THR A 28 6.66 -3.38 4.96
C THR A 28 7.27 -3.05 3.59
N VAL A 29 7.16 -1.81 3.11
CA VAL A 29 7.74 -1.41 1.82
C VAL A 29 9.26 -1.55 1.83
N LEU A 30 9.93 -1.11 2.89
CA LEU A 30 11.39 -1.24 3.03
C LEU A 30 11.85 -2.70 3.13
N LEU A 31 11.11 -3.55 3.83
CA LEU A 31 11.41 -4.98 3.93
C LEU A 31 11.31 -5.67 2.56
N VAL A 32 10.25 -5.38 1.79
CA VAL A 32 10.10 -5.89 0.41
C VAL A 32 11.26 -5.39 -0.46
N HIS A 33 11.61 -4.11 -0.37
CA HIS A 33 12.73 -3.55 -1.13
C HIS A 33 14.07 -4.20 -0.78
N PHE A 34 14.34 -4.43 0.50
CA PHE A 34 15.55 -5.09 0.98
C PHE A 34 15.64 -6.55 0.49
N ALA A 35 14.52 -7.26 0.50
CA ALA A 35 14.45 -8.61 -0.06
C ALA A 35 14.76 -8.62 -1.57
N LEU A 36 14.25 -7.63 -2.33
CA LEU A 36 14.54 -7.50 -3.77
C LEU A 36 16.02 -7.15 -4.03
N LEU A 37 16.63 -6.29 -3.22
CA LEU A 37 18.07 -5.97 -3.33
C LEU A 37 18.97 -7.18 -3.05
N SER A 38 18.48 -8.19 -2.34
CA SER A 38 19.24 -9.41 -2.06
C SER A 38 19.35 -10.33 -3.29
N ILE A 39 18.66 -10.02 -4.40
CA ILE A 39 18.70 -10.79 -5.64
C ILE A 39 19.86 -10.29 -6.52
N PRO A 40 20.87 -11.13 -6.80
CA PRO A 40 22.13 -10.70 -7.44
C PRO A 40 21.98 -10.22 -8.89
N PHE A 41 20.83 -10.44 -9.53
CA PHE A 41 20.55 -10.05 -10.91
C PHE A 41 19.76 -8.75 -11.03
N LEU A 42 19.23 -8.22 -9.92
CA LEU A 42 18.44 -7.00 -9.94
C LEU A 42 19.32 -5.78 -9.67
N THR A 43 19.31 -4.83 -10.61
CA THR A 43 19.88 -3.51 -10.35
C THR A 43 19.01 -2.74 -9.36
N VAL A 44 19.59 -1.75 -8.68
CA VAL A 44 18.86 -0.86 -7.76
C VAL A 44 17.64 -0.22 -8.43
N ALA A 45 17.75 0.21 -9.69
CA ALA A 45 16.63 0.81 -10.43
C ALA A 45 15.49 -0.20 -10.63
N TRP A 46 15.81 -1.41 -11.07
CA TRP A 46 14.84 -2.50 -11.24
C TRP A 46 14.17 -2.91 -9.92
N SER A 47 14.91 -2.95 -8.81
CA SER A 47 14.37 -3.23 -7.48
C SER A 47 13.35 -2.18 -7.05
N TRP A 48 13.61 -0.89 -7.31
CA TRP A 48 12.63 0.17 -7.07
C TRP A 48 11.39 0.04 -7.96
N THR A 49 11.56 -0.26 -9.26
CA THR A 49 10.43 -0.48 -10.17
C THR A 49 9.54 -1.62 -9.69
N LEU A 50 10.12 -2.76 -9.31
CA LEU A 50 9.38 -3.92 -8.80
C LEU A 50 8.69 -3.61 -7.48
N THR A 51 9.36 -2.90 -6.57
CA THR A 51 8.76 -2.45 -5.30
C THR A 51 7.52 -1.60 -5.57
N ASN A 52 7.59 -0.67 -6.53
CA ASN A 52 6.46 0.18 -6.92
C ASN A 52 5.32 -0.61 -7.57
N VAL A 53 5.63 -1.55 -8.47
CA VAL A 53 4.59 -2.38 -9.13
C VAL A 53 3.87 -3.24 -8.10
N LEU A 54 4.61 -3.91 -7.21
CA LEU A 54 4.03 -4.72 -6.13
C LEU A 54 3.18 -3.87 -5.19
N HIS A 55 3.69 -2.71 -4.78
CA HIS A 55 2.99 -1.78 -3.91
C HIS A 55 1.67 -1.30 -4.53
N ASN A 56 1.70 -0.83 -5.79
CA ASN A 56 0.50 -0.35 -6.49
C ASN A 56 -0.53 -1.46 -6.69
N THR A 57 -0.08 -2.67 -7.04
CA THR A 57 -0.97 -3.83 -7.20
C THR A 57 -1.62 -4.20 -5.88
N ALA A 58 -0.84 -4.25 -4.79
CA ALA A 58 -1.37 -4.50 -3.45
C ALA A 58 -2.40 -3.44 -3.06
N MET A 59 -2.09 -2.15 -3.22
CA MET A 59 -3.04 -1.06 -2.92
C MET A 59 -4.30 -1.12 -3.77
N PHE A 60 -4.19 -1.47 -5.05
CA PHE A 60 -5.35 -1.69 -5.90
C PHE A 60 -6.26 -2.79 -5.32
N ILE A 61 -5.69 -3.94 -4.95
CA ILE A 61 -6.43 -5.05 -4.34
C ILE A 61 -7.05 -4.63 -2.99
N PHE A 62 -6.26 -4.05 -2.09
CA PHE A 62 -6.72 -3.67 -0.76
C PHE A 62 -7.81 -2.60 -0.76
N LEU A 63 -7.75 -1.63 -1.68
CA LEU A 63 -8.69 -0.52 -1.69
C LEU A 63 -9.91 -0.77 -2.59
N HIS A 64 -9.80 -1.61 -3.61
CA HIS A 64 -10.88 -1.84 -4.58
C HIS A 64 -11.54 -3.21 -4.47
N LEU A 65 -10.77 -4.25 -4.14
CA LEU A 65 -11.29 -5.62 -4.07
C LEU A 65 -11.70 -6.02 -2.66
N ILE A 66 -10.99 -5.51 -1.66
CA ILE A 66 -11.33 -5.72 -0.25
C ILE A 66 -12.23 -4.55 0.18
N LYS A 67 -13.46 -4.89 0.62
CA LYS A 67 -14.46 -3.93 1.12
C LYS A 67 -14.35 -3.77 2.63
#